data_AF-A0A847BGK5-F1
#
_entry.id   AF-A0A847BGK5-F1
#
_cell.length_a   1.000
_cell.length_b   1.000
_cell.length_c   1.000
_cell.angle_alpha   90.00
_cell.angle_beta   90.00
_cell.angle_gamma   90.00
#
_symmetry.space_group_name_H-M   'P 1'
#
loop_
_entity.id
_entity.type
_entity.pdbx_description
1 polymer ?
#
loop_
_entity_poly.entity_id
_entity_poly.type
_entity_poly.pdbx_seq_one_letter_code
_entity_poly.pdbx_strand_id
1 'polypeptide(L)'
;MLEAYRQHVEERATEGVPPKPLTAEQVAALVELLKSPPAGEEEFILDLITNRVPPGVDEAAYVKAGFLTAIAKGEAASPLIDKLHAVKLLGTMQGGYNIVSLVELLDDAELAKEAGEQLKHTLLMFDAFHDVEERAKAGNAVAKEVMQSWADAEWYLSKPALEEKITLTVFKVTGETNTDDLSPAPDAWSRPDIPLHANAMLKNERDGIEPEVPGTTGPLKQIEAVKAKGFPVAYVGDVVGTGSSRKSATNSVLWFFGDDIPYVPNKRAGGFCFGSKIAPIFFNTMEDSGALPVEMDVSKLEMGDVIDVYPYAGKVCKHGTDEVISTFELKTQLILDEVRAGGRIPLIIGRGLTTKARASLGLPASDVFRLPEQPKDTAKGFTLAQKMVGKACGMEGVRPRMYCEPKMTTVGS
;
A
#
# COMPACT_ATOMS: atom_id res chain seq x y z
N MET A 1 4.83 26.24 -16.49
CA MET A 1 4.58 24.97 -15.78
C MET A 1 3.36 24.26 -16.37
N LEU A 2 2.16 24.84 -16.36
CA LEU A 2 0.94 24.18 -16.86
C LEU A 2 1.01 23.72 -18.31
N GLU A 3 1.50 24.56 -19.23
CA GLU A 3 1.64 24.20 -20.65
C GLU A 3 2.58 22.99 -20.84
N ALA A 4 3.78 23.05 -20.25
CA ALA A 4 4.72 21.92 -20.29
C ALA A 4 4.15 20.65 -19.63
N TYR A 5 3.38 20.80 -18.55
CA TYR A 5 2.73 19.66 -17.90
C TYR A 5 1.63 19.06 -18.79
N ARG A 6 0.84 19.87 -19.49
CA ARG A 6 -0.17 19.40 -20.46
C ARG A 6 0.45 18.69 -21.65
N GLN A 7 1.54 19.23 -22.18
CA GLN A 7 2.30 18.56 -23.24
C GLN A 7 2.81 17.19 -22.76
N HIS A 8 3.34 17.10 -21.54
CA HIS A 8 3.75 15.83 -20.94
C HIS A 8 2.56 14.87 -20.74
N VAL A 9 1.38 15.36 -20.37
CA VAL A 9 0.16 14.54 -20.29
C VAL A 9 -0.20 13.98 -21.67
N GLU A 10 -0.14 14.78 -22.72
CA GLU A 10 -0.41 14.34 -24.10
C GLU A 10 0.62 13.31 -24.57
N GLU A 11 1.91 13.54 -24.34
CA GLU A 11 3.00 12.60 -24.64
C GLU A 11 2.77 11.25 -23.95
N ARG A 12 2.44 11.27 -22.66
CA ARG A 12 2.16 10.07 -21.86
C ARG A 12 0.89 9.34 -22.28
N ALA A 13 -0.13 10.08 -22.72
CA ALA A 13 -1.35 9.49 -23.26
C ALA A 13 -1.08 8.67 -24.53
N THR A 14 -0.09 9.04 -25.36
CA THR A 14 0.30 8.23 -26.53
C THR A 14 0.91 6.88 -26.15
N GLU A 15 1.51 6.78 -24.96
CA GLU A 15 2.03 5.55 -24.36
C GLU A 15 0.95 4.78 -23.57
N GLY A 16 -0.27 5.32 -23.46
CA GLY A 16 -1.37 4.72 -22.70
C GLY A 16 -1.19 4.77 -21.18
N VAL A 17 -0.40 5.72 -20.66
CA VAL A 17 -0.05 5.81 -19.23
C VAL A 17 -0.33 7.21 -18.66
N PRO A 18 -0.60 7.33 -17.35
CA PRO A 18 -0.77 8.64 -16.71
C PRO A 18 0.53 9.45 -16.70
N PRO A 19 0.44 10.79 -16.51
CA PRO A 19 1.63 11.61 -16.32
C PRO A 19 2.46 11.13 -15.13
N LYS A 20 3.76 11.36 -15.20
CA LYS A 20 4.66 11.18 -14.04
C LYS A 20 4.22 12.07 -12.85
N PRO A 21 4.53 11.70 -11.60
CA PRO A 21 4.38 12.60 -10.46
C PRO A 21 5.18 13.89 -10.65
N LEU A 22 4.75 14.96 -10.00
CA LEU A 22 5.43 16.26 -10.08
C LEU A 22 6.80 16.22 -9.43
N THR A 23 7.78 16.87 -10.05
CA THR A 23 9.10 17.10 -9.46
C THR A 23 9.08 18.25 -8.47
N ALA A 24 10.15 18.42 -7.69
CA ALA A 24 10.29 19.53 -6.75
C ALA A 24 10.18 20.90 -7.44
N GLU A 25 10.78 21.07 -8.62
CA GLU A 25 10.70 22.31 -9.41
C GLU A 25 9.29 22.58 -9.91
N GLN A 26 8.58 21.52 -10.34
CA GLN A 26 7.19 21.65 -10.76
C GLN A 26 6.28 22.01 -9.59
N VAL A 27 6.48 21.42 -8.41
CA VAL A 27 5.73 21.80 -7.20
C VAL A 27 6.06 23.22 -6.77
N ALA A 28 7.31 23.65 -6.84
CA ALA A 28 7.69 25.04 -6.55
C ALA A 28 7.00 26.03 -7.49
N ALA A 29 6.93 25.72 -8.80
CA ALA A 29 6.17 26.53 -9.75
C ALA A 29 4.66 26.48 -9.51
N LEU A 30 4.13 25.32 -9.10
CA LEU A 30 2.72 25.14 -8.74
C LEU A 30 2.34 25.98 -7.51
N VAL A 31 3.23 26.11 -6.52
CA VAL A 31 3.03 26.96 -5.36
C VAL A 31 2.78 28.42 -5.76
N GLU A 32 3.53 28.94 -6.73
CA GLU A 32 3.31 30.32 -7.21
C GLU A 32 1.95 30.47 -7.93
N LEU A 33 1.52 29.44 -8.68
CA LEU A 33 0.18 29.41 -9.26
C LEU A 33 -0.91 29.35 -8.18
N LEU A 34 -0.71 28.57 -7.11
CA LEU A 34 -1.66 28.49 -6.00
C LEU A 34 -1.77 29.81 -5.23
N LYS A 35 -0.72 30.63 -5.18
CA LYS A 35 -0.75 31.99 -4.59
C LYS A 35 -1.48 32.99 -5.49
N SER A 36 -1.41 32.83 -6.80
CA SER A 36 -2.01 33.72 -7.80
C SER A 36 -2.62 32.91 -8.94
N PRO A 37 -3.79 32.28 -8.72
CA PRO A 37 -4.36 31.34 -9.68
C PRO A 37 -4.78 32.05 -10.97
N PRO A 38 -4.41 31.51 -12.13
CA PRO A 38 -5.01 31.95 -13.39
C PRO A 38 -6.50 31.60 -13.42
N ALA A 39 -7.31 32.47 -14.01
CA ALA A 39 -8.75 32.27 -14.11
C ALA A 39 -9.08 30.99 -14.92
N GLY A 40 -9.93 30.13 -14.35
CA GLY A 40 -10.36 28.87 -14.96
C GLY A 40 -9.40 27.69 -14.76
N GLU A 41 -8.30 27.89 -14.02
CA GLU A 41 -7.30 26.87 -13.71
C GLU A 41 -7.36 26.36 -12.26
N GLU A 42 -8.27 26.92 -11.45
CA GLU A 42 -8.31 26.76 -9.99
C GLU A 42 -8.45 25.29 -9.57
N GLU A 43 -9.42 24.58 -10.14
CA GLU A 43 -9.65 23.15 -9.83
C GLU A 43 -8.47 22.29 -10.29
N PHE A 44 -7.89 22.61 -11.45
CA PHE A 44 -6.79 21.83 -12.01
C PHE A 44 -5.53 21.93 -11.15
N ILE A 45 -5.12 23.15 -10.76
CA ILE A 45 -3.93 23.31 -9.92
C ILE A 45 -4.14 22.76 -8.50
N LEU A 46 -5.38 22.79 -8.01
CA LEU A 46 -5.73 22.15 -6.74
C LEU A 46 -5.66 20.62 -6.82
N ASP A 47 -6.10 20.01 -7.92
CA ASP A 47 -5.93 18.57 -8.16
C ASP A 47 -4.45 18.20 -8.20
N LEU A 48 -3.62 18.98 -8.90
CA LEU A 48 -2.18 18.72 -9.00
C LEU A 48 -1.49 18.66 -7.64
N ILE A 49 -1.72 19.64 -6.76
CA ILE A 49 -1.09 19.65 -5.43
C ILE A 49 -1.65 18.55 -4.53
N THR A 50 -2.92 18.17 -4.72
CA THR A 50 -3.61 17.16 -3.92
C THR A 50 -3.17 15.75 -4.30
N ASN A 51 -3.12 15.42 -5.59
CA ASN A 51 -3.05 14.05 -6.11
C ASN A 51 -1.79 13.73 -6.92
N ARG A 52 -0.99 14.72 -7.31
CA ARG A 52 0.15 14.50 -8.23
C ARG A 52 1.53 14.67 -7.60
N VAL A 53 1.62 14.90 -6.29
CA VAL A 53 2.88 15.01 -5.55
C VAL A 53 3.14 13.70 -4.79
N PRO A 54 4.34 13.09 -4.91
CA PRO A 54 4.70 11.93 -4.07
C PRO A 54 4.58 12.24 -2.57
N PRO A 55 4.18 11.27 -1.72
CA PRO A 55 4.15 11.43 -0.27
C PRO A 55 5.54 11.21 0.36
N GLY A 56 5.63 11.30 1.69
CA GLY A 56 6.83 10.89 2.40
C GLY A 56 7.93 11.95 2.43
N VAL A 57 9.15 11.49 2.16
CA VAL A 57 10.38 12.30 2.20
C VAL A 57 10.94 12.59 0.80
N ASP A 58 10.09 12.52 -0.22
CA ASP A 58 10.43 12.96 -1.58
C ASP A 58 10.70 14.46 -1.63
N GLU A 59 11.56 14.91 -2.53
CA GLU A 59 11.92 16.33 -2.67
C GLU A 59 10.71 17.21 -3.04
N ALA A 60 9.77 16.69 -3.84
CA ALA A 60 8.53 17.40 -4.15
C ALA A 60 7.58 17.45 -2.94
N ALA A 61 7.57 16.39 -2.11
CA ALA A 61 6.85 16.37 -0.84
C ALA A 61 7.39 17.42 0.14
N TYR A 62 8.72 17.62 0.18
CA TYR A 62 9.34 18.68 0.99
C TYR A 62 8.79 20.07 0.65
N VAL A 63 8.75 20.40 -0.65
CA VAL A 63 8.21 21.69 -1.13
C VAL A 63 6.72 21.83 -0.80
N LYS A 64 5.92 20.77 -1.04
CA LYS A 64 4.50 20.74 -0.70
C LYS A 64 4.27 20.94 0.80
N ALA A 65 4.97 20.20 1.66
CA ALA A 65 4.83 20.29 3.11
C ALA A 65 5.20 21.69 3.62
N GLY A 66 6.30 22.26 3.11
CA GLY A 66 6.73 23.62 3.47
C GLY A 66 5.68 24.67 3.14
N PHE A 67 5.12 24.63 1.93
CA PHE A 67 4.07 25.56 1.53
C PHE A 67 2.78 25.42 2.35
N LEU A 68 2.30 24.19 2.55
CA LEU A 68 1.08 23.94 3.34
C LEU A 68 1.27 24.34 4.80
N THR A 69 2.46 24.11 5.37
CA THR A 69 2.82 24.58 6.71
C THR A 69 2.79 26.10 6.79
N ALA A 70 3.36 26.80 5.81
CA ALA A 70 3.35 28.26 5.77
C ALA A 70 1.92 28.82 5.66
N ILE A 71 1.02 28.17 4.91
CA ILE A 71 -0.41 28.54 4.89
C ILE A 71 -1.03 28.35 6.28
N ALA A 72 -0.86 27.17 6.88
CA ALA A 72 -1.45 26.86 8.19
C ALA A 72 -1.00 27.86 9.27
N LYS A 73 0.28 28.27 9.24
CA LYS A 73 0.87 29.27 10.16
C LYS A 73 0.58 30.72 9.79
N GLY A 74 -0.07 30.99 8.65
CA GLY A 74 -0.36 32.34 8.18
C GLY A 74 0.85 33.11 7.64
N GLU A 75 1.94 32.41 7.31
CA GLU A 75 3.17 32.94 6.74
C GLU A 75 3.09 33.03 5.19
N ALA A 76 2.15 32.30 4.60
CA ALA A 76 1.79 32.38 3.18
C ALA A 76 0.27 32.38 3.02
N ALA A 77 -0.21 32.82 1.85
CA ALA A 77 -1.63 32.85 1.53
C ALA A 77 -1.89 32.27 0.13
N SER A 78 -3.03 31.62 -0.02
CA SER A 78 -3.59 31.17 -1.30
C SER A 78 -5.09 31.44 -1.29
N PRO A 79 -5.68 31.97 -2.37
CA PRO A 79 -7.14 32.06 -2.49
C PRO A 79 -7.84 30.70 -2.63
N LEU A 80 -7.10 29.60 -2.85
CA LEU A 80 -7.67 28.26 -3.08
C LEU A 80 -7.50 27.30 -1.89
N ILE A 81 -6.53 27.59 -1.01
CA ILE A 81 -6.18 26.75 0.13
C ILE A 81 -6.19 27.63 1.37
N ASP A 82 -7.25 27.53 2.15
CA ASP A 82 -7.30 28.11 3.49
C ASP A 82 -6.47 27.29 4.49
N LYS A 83 -6.34 27.80 5.72
CA LYS A 83 -5.57 27.13 6.77
C LYS A 83 -6.07 25.72 7.05
N LEU A 84 -7.39 25.53 7.15
CA LEU A 84 -7.99 24.24 7.48
C LEU A 84 -7.73 23.21 6.37
N HIS A 85 -7.86 23.63 5.12
CA HIS A 85 -7.56 22.82 3.95
C HIS A 85 -6.06 22.46 3.89
N ALA A 86 -5.17 23.38 4.25
CA ALA A 86 -3.75 23.08 4.33
C ALA A 86 -3.42 21.98 5.35
N VAL A 87 -4.06 21.99 6.52
CA VAL A 87 -3.93 20.92 7.53
C VAL A 87 -4.44 19.58 7.00
N LYS A 88 -5.60 19.57 6.32
CA LYS A 88 -6.11 18.36 5.65
C LYS A 88 -5.12 17.79 4.64
N LEU A 89 -4.55 18.64 3.78
CA LEU A 89 -3.57 18.22 2.80
C LEU A 89 -2.24 17.76 3.42
N LEU A 90 -1.82 18.32 4.55
CA LEU A 90 -0.69 17.79 5.33
C LEU A 90 -0.99 16.37 5.83
N GLY A 91 -2.23 16.11 6.26
CA GLY A 91 -2.69 14.79 6.70
C GLY A 91 -2.60 13.68 5.65
N THR A 92 -2.65 14.03 4.36
CA THR A 92 -2.63 13.05 3.26
C THR A 92 -1.22 12.65 2.80
N MET A 93 -0.17 13.25 3.35
CA MET A 93 1.22 13.05 2.89
C MET A 93 1.87 11.77 3.44
N GLN A 94 1.11 10.88 4.07
CA GLN A 94 1.48 9.61 4.71
C GLN A 94 2.44 9.70 5.91
N GLY A 95 3.43 10.60 5.87
CA GLY A 95 4.44 10.81 6.90
C GLY A 95 5.67 11.53 6.36
N GLY A 96 6.67 11.77 7.20
CA GLY A 96 7.86 12.55 6.83
C GLY A 96 7.70 14.04 7.11
N TYR A 97 7.84 14.90 6.09
CA TYR A 97 7.93 16.35 6.27
C TYR A 97 6.66 17.02 6.82
N ASN A 98 5.52 16.34 6.78
CA ASN A 98 4.24 16.84 7.32
C ASN A 98 4.09 16.66 8.84
N ILE A 99 4.83 15.72 9.44
CA ILE A 99 4.57 15.26 10.83
C ILE A 99 4.81 16.37 11.85
N VAL A 100 5.97 17.02 11.80
CA VAL A 100 6.33 18.07 12.78
C VAL A 100 5.28 19.18 12.77
N SER A 101 4.87 19.63 11.58
CA SER A 101 3.84 20.66 11.44
C SER A 101 2.50 20.22 12.05
N LEU A 102 2.02 19.01 11.76
CA LEU A 102 0.76 18.51 12.33
C LEU A 102 0.82 18.42 13.86
N VAL A 103 1.96 17.99 14.42
CA VAL A 103 2.14 17.88 15.87
C VAL A 103 2.19 19.27 16.53
N GLU A 104 2.90 20.24 15.94
CA GLU A 104 2.93 21.62 16.44
C GLU A 104 1.54 22.27 16.41
N LEU A 105 0.75 21.98 15.37
CA LEU A 105 -0.60 22.52 15.23
C LEU A 105 -1.60 22.01 16.27
N LEU A 106 -1.26 20.97 17.05
CA LEU A 106 -2.07 20.58 18.22
C LEU A 106 -2.15 21.70 19.27
N ASP A 107 -1.21 22.64 19.28
CA ASP A 107 -1.18 23.77 20.21
C ASP A 107 -1.90 25.01 19.66
N ASP A 108 -2.40 24.97 18.42
CA ASP A 108 -3.12 26.06 17.76
C ASP A 108 -4.64 25.98 18.03
N ALA A 109 -5.22 27.03 18.61
CA ALA A 109 -6.63 27.02 19.03
C ALA A 109 -7.65 26.86 17.87
N GLU A 110 -7.28 27.26 16.65
CA GLU A 110 -8.13 27.18 15.46
C GLU A 110 -7.96 25.82 14.76
N LEU A 111 -6.72 25.31 14.70
CA LEU A 111 -6.34 24.19 13.86
C LEU A 111 -6.14 22.87 14.61
N ALA A 112 -6.01 22.89 15.94
CA ALA A 112 -5.70 21.70 16.73
C ALA A 112 -6.64 20.55 16.46
N LYS A 113 -7.95 20.80 16.39
CA LYS A 113 -8.94 19.75 16.14
C LYS A 113 -8.68 19.03 14.81
N GLU A 114 -8.48 19.77 13.73
CA GLU A 114 -8.23 19.16 12.42
C GLU A 114 -6.88 18.45 12.39
N ALA A 115 -5.83 19.04 12.97
CA ALA A 115 -4.52 18.39 13.08
C ALA A 115 -4.62 17.06 13.85
N GLY A 116 -5.41 17.04 14.92
CA GLY A 116 -5.75 15.84 15.66
C GLY A 116 -6.41 14.78 14.78
N GLU A 117 -7.48 15.14 14.04
CA GLU A 117 -8.14 14.20 13.11
C GLU A 117 -7.17 13.60 12.09
N GLN A 118 -6.26 14.39 11.55
CA GLN A 118 -5.25 13.88 10.60
C GLN A 118 -4.22 12.95 11.29
N LEU A 119 -3.77 13.27 12.50
CA LEU A 119 -2.82 12.46 13.25
C LEU A 119 -3.39 11.11 13.69
N LYS A 120 -4.70 11.02 13.98
CA LYS A 120 -5.38 9.74 14.33
C LYS A 120 -5.16 8.64 13.29
N HIS A 121 -5.05 9.02 12.01
CA HIS A 121 -4.84 8.09 10.88
C HIS A 121 -3.40 8.03 10.36
N THR A 122 -2.49 8.79 10.96
CA THR A 122 -1.07 8.83 10.57
C THR A 122 -0.29 7.75 11.29
N LEU A 123 0.22 6.75 10.54
CA LEU A 123 0.95 5.61 11.13
C LEU A 123 2.44 5.88 11.34
N LEU A 124 3.04 6.66 10.44
CA LEU A 124 4.48 6.91 10.38
C LEU A 124 4.95 7.95 11.41
N MET A 125 4.46 7.85 12.65
CA MET A 125 4.78 8.77 13.75
C MET A 125 6.19 8.55 14.31
N PHE A 126 6.64 7.29 14.33
CA PHE A 126 7.95 6.90 14.89
C PHE A 126 8.24 7.55 16.25
N ASP A 127 9.25 8.42 16.34
CA ASP A 127 9.64 9.11 17.59
C ASP A 127 8.77 10.33 17.88
N ALA A 128 8.15 10.95 16.87
CA ALA A 128 7.19 12.05 17.05
C ALA A 128 5.92 11.61 17.80
N PHE A 129 5.74 10.31 18.03
CA PHE A 129 4.79 9.80 19.02
C PHE A 129 4.99 10.46 20.40
N HIS A 130 6.25 10.61 20.83
CA HIS A 130 6.57 11.19 22.14
C HIS A 130 6.17 12.66 22.22
N ASP A 131 6.29 13.41 21.13
CA ASP A 131 5.88 14.82 21.07
C ASP A 131 4.36 14.99 21.26
N VAL A 132 3.55 14.04 20.79
CA VAL A 132 2.09 14.01 21.02
C VAL A 132 1.78 13.54 22.45
N GLU A 133 2.50 12.51 22.92
CA GLU A 133 2.36 11.98 24.27
C GLU A 133 2.66 13.04 25.34
N GLU A 134 3.73 13.82 25.17
CA GLU A 134 4.11 14.90 26.08
C GLU A 134 3.04 15.98 26.16
N ARG A 135 2.46 16.39 25.03
CA ARG A 135 1.33 17.32 24.97
C ARG A 135 0.10 16.77 25.68
N ALA A 136 -0.22 15.50 25.47
CA ALA A 136 -1.34 14.85 26.14
C ALA A 136 -1.15 14.85 27.66
N LYS A 137 0.06 14.53 28.15
CA LYS A 137 0.42 14.56 29.57
C LYS A 137 0.42 15.98 30.15
N ALA A 138 0.79 16.99 29.34
CA ALA A 138 0.72 18.41 29.70
C ALA A 138 -0.71 18.97 29.72
N GLY A 139 -1.71 18.20 29.28
CA GLY A 139 -3.12 18.56 29.41
C GLY A 139 -3.81 18.96 28.09
N ASN A 140 -3.12 18.93 26.95
CA ASN A 140 -3.73 19.21 25.65
C ASN A 140 -4.85 18.19 25.35
N ALA A 141 -6.09 18.68 25.22
CA ALA A 141 -7.26 17.83 25.06
C ALA A 141 -7.24 17.06 23.73
N VAL A 142 -6.83 17.70 22.64
CA VAL A 142 -6.78 17.06 21.32
C VAL A 142 -5.68 16.00 21.27
N ALA A 143 -4.50 16.29 21.85
CA ALA A 143 -3.44 15.29 21.94
C ALA A 143 -3.87 14.04 22.72
N LYS A 144 -4.70 14.20 23.77
CA LYS A 144 -5.30 13.06 24.48
C LYS A 144 -6.24 12.25 23.59
N GLU A 145 -7.05 12.92 22.78
CA GLU A 145 -7.94 12.25 21.82
C GLU A 145 -7.15 11.47 20.75
N VAL A 146 -6.03 12.03 20.25
CA VAL A 146 -5.13 11.33 19.33
C VAL A 146 -4.53 10.08 19.96
N MET A 147 -4.01 10.20 21.19
CA MET A 147 -3.46 9.06 21.93
C MET A 147 -4.50 7.97 22.18
N GLN A 148 -5.73 8.37 22.53
CA GLN A 148 -6.84 7.43 22.74
C GLN A 148 -7.25 6.74 21.43
N SER A 149 -7.37 7.48 20.34
CA SER A 149 -7.69 6.94 19.01
C SER A 149 -6.66 5.89 18.53
N TRP A 150 -5.37 6.16 18.71
CA TRP A 150 -4.32 5.18 18.43
C TRP A 150 -4.43 3.96 19.33
N ALA A 151 -4.71 4.15 20.62
CA ALA A 151 -4.88 3.07 21.58
C ALA A 151 -6.12 2.18 21.29
N ASP A 152 -7.16 2.76 20.71
CA ASP A 152 -8.39 2.08 20.28
C ASP A 152 -8.30 1.52 18.85
N ALA A 153 -7.13 1.68 18.21
CA ALA A 153 -6.86 1.21 16.85
C ALA A 153 -7.85 1.77 15.80
N GLU A 154 -8.30 3.01 15.95
CA GLU A 154 -9.25 3.65 15.03
C GLU A 154 -8.73 3.68 13.59
N TRP A 155 -7.42 3.91 13.40
CA TRP A 155 -6.75 3.86 12.09
C TRP A 155 -6.96 2.55 11.32
N TYR A 156 -7.16 1.45 12.03
CA TYR A 156 -7.40 0.11 11.49
C TYR A 156 -8.90 -0.18 11.42
N LEU A 157 -9.65 0.16 12.47
CA LEU A 157 -11.08 -0.12 12.57
C LEU A 157 -11.93 0.71 11.59
N SER A 158 -11.46 1.89 11.18
CA SER A 158 -12.13 2.72 10.17
C SER A 158 -11.98 2.19 8.74
N LYS A 159 -11.03 1.28 8.49
CA LYS A 159 -10.86 0.61 7.20
C LYS A 159 -11.85 -0.55 7.06
N PRO A 160 -12.43 -0.78 5.87
CA PRO A 160 -13.33 -1.90 5.64
C PRO A 160 -12.59 -3.23 5.88
N ALA A 161 -13.24 -4.14 6.61
CA ALA A 161 -12.74 -5.50 6.71
C ALA A 161 -12.84 -6.21 5.36
N LEU A 162 -11.98 -7.21 5.14
CA LEU A 162 -12.10 -8.08 3.97
C LEU A 162 -13.48 -8.76 3.99
N GLU A 163 -14.18 -8.75 2.87
CA GLU A 163 -15.54 -9.29 2.79
C GLU A 163 -15.55 -10.82 2.97
N GLU A 164 -16.66 -11.36 3.50
CA GLU A 164 -16.82 -12.81 3.66
C GLU A 164 -16.89 -13.56 2.34
N LYS A 165 -17.38 -12.88 1.29
CA LYS A 165 -17.47 -13.35 -0.09
C LYS A 165 -17.03 -12.23 -1.02
N ILE A 166 -16.11 -12.54 -1.92
CA ILE A 166 -15.59 -11.59 -2.92
C ILE A 166 -15.77 -12.23 -4.29
N THR A 167 -16.46 -11.53 -5.19
CA THR A 167 -16.61 -11.96 -6.58
C THR A 167 -15.45 -11.41 -7.40
N LEU A 168 -14.73 -12.28 -8.10
CA LEU A 168 -13.53 -11.94 -8.87
C LEU A 168 -13.60 -12.47 -10.30
N THR A 169 -12.95 -11.77 -11.23
CA THR A 169 -12.65 -12.30 -12.57
C THR A 169 -11.24 -12.84 -12.62
N VAL A 170 -11.05 -14.01 -13.23
CA VAL A 170 -9.76 -14.68 -13.34
C VAL A 170 -8.96 -14.15 -14.53
N PHE A 171 -7.72 -13.71 -14.28
CA PHE A 171 -6.68 -13.55 -15.30
C PHE A 171 -5.67 -14.69 -15.14
N LYS A 172 -5.83 -15.76 -15.93
CA LYS A 172 -5.04 -16.99 -15.81
C LYS A 172 -3.79 -16.94 -16.70
N VAL A 173 -2.63 -17.28 -16.14
CA VAL A 173 -1.39 -17.57 -16.86
C VAL A 173 -1.01 -19.01 -16.58
N THR A 174 -1.06 -19.87 -17.60
CA THR A 174 -0.76 -21.30 -17.46
C THR A 174 0.74 -21.53 -17.28
N GLY A 175 1.08 -22.60 -16.56
CA GLY A 175 2.47 -22.97 -16.25
C GLY A 175 3.12 -22.10 -15.18
N GLU A 176 4.42 -21.88 -15.35
CA GLU A 176 5.23 -21.08 -14.44
C GLU A 176 5.29 -19.61 -14.88
N THR A 177 4.92 -18.71 -13.98
CA THR A 177 5.19 -17.28 -14.09
C THR A 177 6.46 -16.94 -13.33
N ASN A 178 7.53 -16.69 -14.05
CA ASN A 178 8.75 -16.13 -13.48
C ASN A 178 8.58 -14.61 -13.28
N THR A 179 9.25 -14.05 -12.28
CA THR A 179 9.28 -12.59 -12.09
C THR A 179 9.83 -11.81 -13.28
N ASP A 180 10.68 -12.43 -14.13
CA ASP A 180 11.13 -11.82 -15.39
C ASP A 180 9.99 -11.70 -16.43
N ASP A 181 8.99 -12.57 -16.38
CA ASP A 181 7.83 -12.48 -17.26
C ASP A 181 6.96 -11.27 -16.91
N LEU A 182 6.91 -10.91 -15.62
CA LEU A 182 6.14 -9.78 -15.10
C LEU A 182 6.90 -8.45 -15.15
N SER A 183 8.23 -8.54 -15.14
CA SER A 183 9.14 -7.40 -15.11
C SER A 183 10.44 -7.79 -15.82
N PRO A 184 10.49 -7.72 -17.15
CA PRO A 184 11.63 -8.22 -17.92
C PRO A 184 12.94 -7.47 -17.60
N ALA A 185 14.07 -8.20 -17.64
CA ALA A 185 15.37 -7.61 -17.37
C ALA A 185 15.77 -6.44 -18.29
N PRO A 186 15.49 -6.46 -19.62
CA PRO A 186 15.81 -5.34 -20.51
C PRO A 186 15.12 -4.02 -20.14
N ASP A 187 14.00 -4.09 -19.41
CA ASP A 187 13.16 -2.97 -19.03
C ASP A 187 13.46 -2.51 -17.58
N ALA A 188 14.56 -2.97 -16.98
CA ALA A 188 14.91 -2.64 -15.61
C ALA A 188 15.06 -1.13 -15.37
N TRP A 189 15.41 -0.36 -16.40
CA TRP A 189 15.56 1.10 -16.36
C TRP A 189 14.25 1.84 -16.07
N SER A 190 13.10 1.27 -16.45
CA SER A 190 11.79 1.91 -16.29
C SER A 190 11.09 1.55 -14.98
N ARG A 191 11.63 0.62 -14.18
CA ARG A 191 11.02 0.11 -12.93
C ARG A 191 10.50 1.20 -11.96
N PRO A 192 11.16 2.36 -11.80
CA PRO A 192 10.63 3.43 -10.95
C PRO A 192 9.34 4.10 -11.48
N ASP A 193 9.13 4.09 -12.80
CA ASP A 193 7.90 4.57 -13.45
C ASP A 193 6.92 3.39 -13.59
N ILE A 194 6.19 3.09 -12.51
CA ILE A 194 5.32 1.91 -12.40
C ILE A 194 4.36 1.77 -13.60
N PRO A 195 3.60 2.79 -14.00
CA PRO A 195 2.68 2.66 -15.13
C PRO A 195 3.38 2.32 -16.44
N LEU A 196 4.52 2.96 -16.72
CA LEU A 196 5.30 2.69 -17.92
C LEU A 196 5.87 1.27 -17.90
N HIS A 197 6.45 0.86 -16.76
CA HIS A 197 7.04 -0.46 -16.62
C HIS A 197 5.98 -1.57 -16.71
N ALA A 198 4.77 -1.32 -16.23
CA ALA A 198 3.67 -2.28 -16.29
C ALA A 198 3.30 -2.66 -17.71
N ASN A 199 3.44 -1.76 -18.69
CA ASN A 199 3.21 -2.09 -20.10
C ASN A 199 4.12 -3.23 -20.62
N ALA A 200 5.28 -3.49 -19.99
CA ALA A 200 6.18 -4.58 -20.36
C ALA A 200 5.81 -5.94 -19.73
N MET A 201 4.82 -5.99 -18.82
CA MET A 201 4.38 -7.22 -18.18
C MET A 201 3.82 -8.20 -19.21
N LEU A 202 4.35 -9.42 -19.23
CA LEU A 202 3.94 -10.50 -20.14
C LEU A 202 4.05 -10.11 -21.62
N LYS A 203 5.01 -9.26 -21.98
CA LYS A 203 5.22 -8.81 -23.37
C LYS A 203 5.73 -9.90 -24.33
N ASN A 204 6.28 -10.99 -23.80
CA ASN A 204 6.72 -12.13 -24.60
C ASN A 204 5.58 -13.15 -24.70
N GLU A 205 5.26 -13.58 -25.92
CA GLU A 205 4.19 -14.54 -26.18
C GLU A 205 4.35 -15.83 -25.35
N ARG A 206 3.22 -16.34 -24.88
CA ARG A 206 3.11 -17.65 -24.23
C ARG A 206 1.70 -18.19 -24.38
N ASP A 207 1.51 -19.45 -24.05
CA ASP A 207 0.20 -20.10 -24.11
C ASP A 207 -0.86 -19.29 -23.34
N GLY A 208 -1.99 -19.00 -24.01
CA GLY A 208 -3.10 -18.21 -23.47
C GLY A 208 -2.85 -16.70 -23.32
N ILE A 209 -1.66 -16.18 -23.64
CA ILE A 209 -1.32 -14.75 -23.50
C ILE A 209 -0.89 -14.15 -24.82
N GLU A 210 -1.60 -13.10 -25.22
CA GLU A 210 -1.46 -12.40 -26.50
C GLU A 210 -1.04 -10.94 -26.25
N PRO A 211 0.28 -10.63 -26.31
CA PRO A 211 0.78 -9.28 -26.18
C PRO A 211 0.27 -8.37 -27.31
N GLU A 212 0.02 -7.09 -27.04
CA GLU A 212 -0.34 -6.12 -28.11
C GLU A 212 0.77 -5.97 -29.15
N VAL A 213 2.02 -5.94 -28.67
CA VAL A 213 3.22 -5.86 -29.51
C VAL A 213 4.25 -6.82 -28.91
N PRO A 214 4.42 -8.03 -29.49
CA PRO A 214 5.36 -9.02 -28.97
C PRO A 214 6.76 -8.45 -28.72
N GLY A 215 7.30 -8.70 -27.53
CA GLY A 215 8.60 -8.22 -27.05
C GLY A 215 8.62 -6.77 -26.54
N THR A 216 7.51 -6.02 -26.67
CA THR A 216 7.44 -4.60 -26.30
C THR A 216 6.30 -4.30 -25.33
N THR A 217 5.06 -4.68 -25.68
CA THR A 217 3.84 -4.32 -24.94
C THR A 217 3.04 -5.57 -24.63
N GLY A 218 2.71 -5.76 -23.36
CA GLY A 218 1.93 -6.87 -22.81
C GLY A 218 0.48 -6.98 -23.30
N PRO A 219 -0.29 -7.88 -22.71
CA PRO A 219 -1.63 -8.26 -23.19
C PRO A 219 -2.73 -7.29 -22.73
N LEU A 220 -2.62 -6.02 -23.10
CA LEU A 220 -3.51 -4.96 -22.62
C LEU A 220 -4.99 -5.21 -23.00
N LYS A 221 -5.30 -5.71 -24.21
CA LYS A 221 -6.68 -6.08 -24.57
C LYS A 221 -7.24 -7.20 -23.70
N GLN A 222 -6.45 -8.22 -23.37
CA GLN A 222 -6.91 -9.31 -22.51
C GLN A 222 -7.18 -8.79 -21.08
N ILE A 223 -6.31 -7.91 -20.58
CA ILE A 223 -6.49 -7.23 -19.29
C ILE A 223 -7.80 -6.41 -19.27
N GLU A 224 -8.05 -5.61 -20.31
CA GLU A 224 -9.30 -4.84 -20.39
C GLU A 224 -10.53 -5.74 -20.58
N ALA A 225 -10.41 -6.86 -21.30
CA ALA A 225 -11.51 -7.81 -21.47
C ALA A 225 -11.93 -8.48 -20.15
N VAL A 226 -10.99 -8.83 -19.27
CA VAL A 226 -11.32 -9.36 -17.93
C VAL A 226 -11.88 -8.27 -17.02
N LYS A 227 -11.34 -7.05 -17.07
CA LYS A 227 -11.86 -5.91 -16.28
C LYS A 227 -13.28 -5.53 -16.71
N ALA A 228 -13.60 -5.63 -18.01
CA ALA A 228 -14.92 -5.34 -18.55
C ALA A 228 -16.04 -6.23 -18.01
N LYS A 229 -15.72 -7.34 -17.31
CA LYS A 229 -16.70 -8.16 -16.60
C LYS A 229 -17.27 -7.50 -15.33
N GLY A 230 -16.68 -6.39 -14.88
CA GLY A 230 -17.23 -5.56 -13.81
C GLY A 230 -16.89 -6.02 -12.39
N PHE A 231 -15.96 -6.97 -12.24
CA PHE A 231 -15.46 -7.44 -10.95
C PHE A 231 -13.95 -7.19 -10.83
N PRO A 232 -13.40 -7.06 -9.61
CA PRO A 232 -11.95 -7.05 -9.40
C PRO A 232 -11.30 -8.30 -10.01
N VAL A 233 -10.05 -8.16 -10.44
CA VAL A 233 -9.35 -9.23 -11.17
C VAL A 233 -8.36 -9.93 -10.24
N ALA A 234 -8.34 -11.26 -10.29
CA ALA A 234 -7.31 -12.08 -9.64
C ALA A 234 -6.27 -12.51 -10.67
N TYR A 235 -4.99 -12.30 -10.36
CA TYR A 235 -3.90 -12.94 -11.09
C TYR A 235 -3.80 -14.41 -10.68
N VAL A 236 -3.93 -15.33 -11.62
CA VAL A 236 -3.96 -16.77 -11.33
C VAL A 236 -2.88 -17.49 -12.15
N GLY A 237 -2.07 -18.35 -11.53
CA GLY A 237 -1.12 -19.19 -12.26
C GLY A 237 -0.76 -20.48 -11.53
N ASP A 238 -0.19 -21.46 -12.23
CA ASP A 238 0.08 -22.76 -11.60
C ASP A 238 1.27 -22.66 -10.63
N VAL A 239 2.36 -22.03 -11.07
CA VAL A 239 3.49 -21.64 -10.22
C VAL A 239 3.78 -20.15 -10.43
N VAL A 240 3.74 -19.34 -9.38
CA VAL A 240 3.80 -17.88 -9.49
C VAL A 240 4.98 -17.28 -8.75
N GLY A 241 5.69 -16.37 -9.42
CA GLY A 241 6.65 -15.45 -8.80
C GLY A 241 8.02 -16.05 -8.53
N THR A 242 8.41 -17.11 -9.25
CA THR A 242 9.75 -17.69 -9.16
C THR A 242 10.82 -16.73 -9.69
N GLY A 243 12.09 -17.04 -9.40
CA GLY A 243 13.23 -16.25 -9.84
C GLY A 243 13.63 -15.14 -8.88
N SER A 244 14.09 -14.01 -9.44
CA SER A 244 14.71 -12.93 -8.67
C SER A 244 13.72 -12.11 -7.85
N SER A 245 14.17 -11.62 -6.70
CA SER A 245 13.43 -10.61 -5.95
C SER A 245 13.42 -9.27 -6.69
N ARG A 246 12.32 -8.95 -7.38
CA ARG A 246 12.10 -7.64 -7.99
C ARG A 246 10.69 -7.15 -7.70
N LYS A 247 10.56 -6.11 -6.86
CA LYS A 247 9.25 -5.53 -6.48
C LYS A 247 8.46 -5.05 -7.70
N SER A 248 9.15 -4.69 -8.79
CA SER A 248 8.54 -4.28 -10.04
C SER A 248 7.58 -5.32 -10.63
N ALA A 249 7.82 -6.62 -10.44
CA ALA A 249 6.89 -7.66 -10.88
C ALA A 249 5.52 -7.53 -10.16
N THR A 250 5.53 -7.39 -8.84
CA THR A 250 4.32 -7.11 -8.05
C THR A 250 3.71 -5.77 -8.44
N ASN A 251 4.52 -4.71 -8.61
CA ASN A 251 4.01 -3.40 -9.02
C ASN A 251 3.25 -3.46 -10.35
N SER A 252 3.74 -4.20 -11.35
CA SER A 252 3.05 -4.35 -12.64
C SER A 252 1.72 -5.06 -12.50
N VAL A 253 1.67 -6.16 -11.73
CA VAL A 253 0.41 -6.89 -11.46
C VAL A 253 -0.61 -5.99 -10.76
N LEU A 254 -0.18 -5.29 -9.70
CA LEU A 254 -1.06 -4.40 -8.93
C LEU A 254 -1.43 -3.12 -9.69
N TRP A 255 -0.61 -2.69 -10.65
CA TRP A 255 -0.97 -1.58 -11.52
C TRP A 255 -2.25 -1.90 -12.32
N PHE A 256 -2.35 -3.11 -12.85
CA PHE A 256 -3.54 -3.52 -13.60
C PHE A 256 -4.71 -3.99 -12.74
N PHE A 257 -4.43 -4.65 -11.62
CA PHE A 257 -5.44 -5.40 -10.85
C PHE A 257 -5.59 -5.00 -9.38
N GLY A 258 -4.82 -4.02 -8.91
CA GLY A 258 -4.96 -3.44 -7.58
C GLY A 258 -5.78 -2.15 -7.59
N ASP A 259 -5.85 -1.54 -6.42
CA ASP A 259 -6.62 -0.33 -6.13
C ASP A 259 -5.71 0.90 -6.05
N ASP A 260 -6.24 2.05 -6.47
CA ASP A 260 -5.58 3.33 -6.30
C ASP A 260 -5.42 3.66 -4.81
N ILE A 261 -4.24 4.17 -4.44
CA ILE A 261 -3.96 4.63 -3.09
C ILE A 261 -4.29 6.13 -3.05
N PRO A 262 -5.24 6.58 -2.21
CA PRO A 262 -5.60 8.00 -2.13
C PRO A 262 -4.37 8.88 -1.92
N TYR A 263 -4.28 9.96 -2.70
CA TYR A 263 -3.21 10.97 -2.63
C TYR A 263 -1.78 10.47 -2.95
N VAL A 264 -1.63 9.23 -3.44
CA VAL A 264 -0.33 8.68 -3.84
C VAL A 264 -0.32 8.42 -5.34
N PRO A 265 0.36 9.25 -6.14
CA PRO A 265 0.34 9.11 -7.58
C PRO A 265 1.05 7.85 -8.06
N ASN A 266 0.49 7.23 -9.11
CA ASN A 266 1.12 6.18 -9.92
C ASN A 266 1.56 4.94 -9.13
N LYS A 267 0.87 4.62 -8.03
CA LYS A 267 1.07 3.40 -7.25
C LYS A 267 -0.27 2.83 -6.83
N ARG A 268 -0.36 1.51 -6.88
CA ARG A 268 -1.53 0.74 -6.46
C ARG A 268 -1.15 -0.28 -5.40
N ALA A 269 -2.13 -0.66 -4.60
CA ALA A 269 -2.05 -1.66 -3.53
C ALA A 269 -3.24 -2.62 -3.62
N GLY A 270 -3.39 -3.55 -2.69
CA GLY A 270 -4.53 -4.48 -2.71
C GLY A 270 -4.39 -5.56 -3.79
N GLY A 271 -5.52 -6.04 -4.31
CA GLY A 271 -5.57 -7.07 -5.35
C GLY A 271 -5.43 -8.51 -4.84
N PHE A 272 -5.57 -9.46 -5.77
CA PHE A 272 -5.66 -10.90 -5.48
C PHE A 272 -4.68 -11.69 -6.34
N CYS A 273 -3.99 -12.67 -5.73
CA CYS A 273 -3.04 -13.53 -6.44
C CYS A 273 -3.15 -14.97 -5.98
N PHE A 274 -3.48 -15.87 -6.91
CA PHE A 274 -3.73 -17.26 -6.60
C PHE A 274 -2.82 -18.17 -7.40
N GLY A 275 -2.34 -19.23 -6.78
CA GLY A 275 -1.65 -20.27 -7.53
C GLY A 275 -1.49 -21.58 -6.79
N SER A 276 -1.24 -22.66 -7.52
CA SER A 276 -0.95 -23.97 -6.89
C SER A 276 0.32 -23.89 -6.05
N LYS A 277 1.29 -23.09 -6.48
CA LYS A 277 2.47 -22.69 -5.72
C LYS A 277 2.79 -21.22 -5.94
N ILE A 278 3.15 -20.51 -4.87
CA ILE A 278 3.64 -19.13 -4.92
C ILE A 278 5.02 -19.08 -4.28
N ALA A 279 6.02 -18.56 -4.99
CA ALA A 279 7.37 -18.45 -4.45
C ALA A 279 7.38 -17.57 -3.19
N PRO A 280 8.10 -17.94 -2.11
CA PRO A 280 8.00 -17.26 -0.81
C PRO A 280 8.31 -15.75 -0.85
N ILE A 281 9.27 -15.32 -1.67
CA ILE A 281 9.64 -13.91 -1.80
C ILE A 281 8.49 -13.12 -2.46
N PHE A 282 7.90 -13.68 -3.52
CA PHE A 282 6.79 -13.04 -4.21
C PHE A 282 5.54 -12.99 -3.33
N PHE A 283 5.24 -14.08 -2.60
CA PHE A 283 4.18 -14.13 -1.60
C PHE A 283 4.32 -12.97 -0.59
N ASN A 284 5.52 -12.82 -0.01
CA ASN A 284 5.79 -11.75 0.94
C ASN A 284 5.67 -10.34 0.31
N THR A 285 6.06 -10.19 -0.96
CA THR A 285 5.96 -8.89 -1.65
C THR A 285 4.50 -8.51 -1.92
N MET A 286 3.65 -9.50 -2.21
CA MET A 286 2.21 -9.32 -2.39
C MET A 286 1.53 -8.91 -1.07
N GLU A 287 1.76 -9.65 0.02
CA GLU A 287 1.17 -9.35 1.34
C GLU A 287 1.67 -7.99 1.90
N ASP A 288 2.95 -7.65 1.68
CA ASP A 288 3.50 -6.33 2.05
C ASP A 288 2.83 -5.18 1.29
N SER A 289 2.32 -5.45 0.07
CA SER A 289 1.64 -4.47 -0.79
C SER A 289 0.12 -4.46 -0.61
N GLY A 290 -0.41 -5.15 0.41
CA GLY A 290 -1.85 -5.19 0.71
C GLY A 290 -2.66 -6.19 -0.08
N ALA A 291 -2.03 -6.98 -0.96
CA ALA A 291 -2.71 -8.01 -1.73
C ALA A 291 -3.04 -9.24 -0.86
N LEU A 292 -3.99 -10.05 -1.35
CA LEU A 292 -4.28 -11.38 -0.78
C LEU A 292 -3.67 -12.49 -1.65
N PRO A 293 -2.43 -12.94 -1.37
CA PRO A 293 -1.87 -14.15 -1.98
C PRO A 293 -2.42 -15.43 -1.33
N VAL A 294 -2.90 -16.38 -2.13
CA VAL A 294 -3.41 -17.68 -1.65
C VAL A 294 -2.84 -18.83 -2.48
N GLU A 295 -2.28 -19.83 -1.79
CA GLU A 295 -1.94 -21.10 -2.44
C GLU A 295 -3.17 -22.02 -2.46
N MET A 296 -3.63 -22.43 -3.65
CA MET A 296 -4.78 -23.33 -3.82
C MET A 296 -4.73 -24.05 -5.17
N ASP A 297 -5.52 -25.12 -5.33
CA ASP A 297 -5.65 -25.77 -6.65
C ASP A 297 -6.34 -24.81 -7.62
N VAL A 298 -5.66 -24.49 -8.73
CA VAL A 298 -6.14 -23.57 -9.78
C VAL A 298 -6.40 -24.29 -11.10
N SER A 299 -6.43 -25.62 -11.12
CA SER A 299 -6.63 -26.43 -12.33
C SER A 299 -8.02 -26.30 -12.97
N LYS A 300 -9.01 -25.83 -12.20
CA LYS A 300 -10.39 -25.56 -12.66
C LYS A 300 -10.67 -24.08 -12.89
N LEU A 301 -9.65 -23.23 -12.89
CA LEU A 301 -9.78 -21.79 -13.10
C LEU A 301 -9.23 -21.42 -14.47
N GLU A 302 -10.10 -20.95 -15.35
CA GLU A 302 -9.75 -20.55 -16.71
C GLU A 302 -9.77 -19.03 -16.89
N MET A 303 -9.10 -18.55 -17.94
CA MET A 303 -9.07 -17.13 -18.29
C MET A 303 -10.50 -16.58 -18.45
N GLY A 304 -10.80 -15.53 -17.69
CA GLY A 304 -12.09 -14.85 -17.70
C GLY A 304 -13.16 -15.51 -16.85
N ASP A 305 -12.93 -16.63 -16.17
CA ASP A 305 -13.92 -17.16 -15.24
C ASP A 305 -14.32 -16.14 -14.17
N VAL A 306 -15.59 -16.15 -13.78
CA VAL A 306 -16.07 -15.37 -12.62
C VAL A 306 -16.27 -16.33 -11.46
N ILE A 307 -15.64 -16.03 -10.33
CA ILE A 307 -15.58 -16.91 -9.15
C ILE A 307 -15.97 -16.15 -7.89
N ASP A 308 -16.51 -16.87 -6.91
CA ASP A 308 -16.80 -16.36 -5.58
C ASP A 308 -15.78 -16.96 -4.59
N VAL A 309 -14.91 -16.11 -4.04
CA VAL A 309 -13.90 -16.49 -3.05
C VAL A 309 -14.44 -16.19 -1.66
N TYR A 310 -14.30 -17.14 -0.74
CA TYR A 310 -14.71 -17.01 0.65
C TYR A 310 -13.47 -17.08 1.56
N PRO A 311 -12.79 -15.94 1.85
CA PRO A 311 -11.48 -15.93 2.52
C PRO A 311 -11.51 -16.60 3.90
N TYR A 312 -12.59 -16.39 4.66
CA TYR A 312 -12.75 -16.93 6.01
C TYR A 312 -13.16 -18.40 6.03
N ALA A 313 -13.87 -18.86 4.98
CA ALA A 313 -14.33 -20.25 4.87
C ALA A 313 -13.35 -21.16 4.13
N GLY A 314 -12.32 -20.60 3.48
CA GLY A 314 -11.29 -21.37 2.77
C GLY A 314 -11.81 -22.09 1.52
N LYS A 315 -12.71 -21.47 0.76
CA LYS A 315 -13.28 -22.07 -0.46
C LYS A 315 -13.46 -21.09 -1.60
N VAL A 316 -13.46 -21.62 -2.82
CA VAL A 316 -13.80 -20.92 -4.05
C VAL A 316 -14.94 -21.66 -4.72
N CYS A 317 -15.99 -20.94 -5.09
CA CYS A 317 -17.13 -21.45 -5.82
C CYS A 317 -17.21 -20.83 -7.21
N LYS A 318 -17.84 -21.53 -8.15
CA LYS A 318 -18.25 -20.93 -9.43
C LYS A 318 -19.31 -19.86 -9.15
N HIS A 319 -19.12 -18.67 -9.71
CA HIS A 319 -19.98 -17.52 -9.40
C HIS A 319 -21.47 -17.82 -9.64
N GLY A 320 -22.30 -17.41 -8.68
CA GLY A 320 -23.75 -17.61 -8.74
C GLY A 320 -24.21 -19.04 -8.46
N THR A 321 -23.32 -19.91 -7.99
CA THR A 321 -23.62 -21.31 -7.64
C THR A 321 -22.94 -21.71 -6.32
N ASP A 322 -23.39 -22.82 -5.74
CA ASP A 322 -22.72 -23.47 -4.58
C ASP A 322 -21.67 -24.51 -5.00
N GLU A 323 -21.35 -24.60 -6.30
CA GLU A 323 -20.36 -25.55 -6.82
C GLU A 323 -18.95 -25.13 -6.38
N VAL A 324 -18.38 -25.87 -5.42
CA VAL A 324 -17.01 -25.66 -4.96
C VAL A 324 -16.02 -26.17 -6.00
N ILE A 325 -15.20 -25.27 -6.53
CA ILE A 325 -14.19 -25.57 -7.55
C ILE A 325 -12.77 -25.66 -6.96
N SER A 326 -12.53 -25.04 -5.80
CA SER A 326 -11.28 -25.18 -5.05
C SER A 326 -11.48 -24.91 -3.56
N THR A 327 -10.57 -25.42 -2.73
CA THR A 327 -10.50 -25.17 -1.28
C THR A 327 -9.08 -24.83 -0.89
N PHE A 328 -8.92 -24.00 0.14
CA PHE A 328 -7.61 -23.51 0.57
C PHE A 328 -7.56 -23.25 2.07
N GLU A 329 -6.33 -23.21 2.58
CA GLU A 329 -6.03 -22.69 3.92
C GLU A 329 -5.15 -21.45 3.76
N LEU A 330 -5.48 -20.38 4.49
CA LEU A 330 -4.60 -19.23 4.57
C LEU A 330 -3.32 -19.64 5.30
N LYS A 331 -2.17 -19.21 4.76
CA LYS A 331 -0.85 -19.47 5.36
C LYS A 331 -0.78 -19.03 6.84
N THR A 332 -1.50 -17.96 7.16
CA THR A 332 -1.74 -17.45 8.51
C THR A 332 -3.05 -16.68 8.53
N GLN A 333 -3.77 -16.70 9.65
CA GLN A 333 -4.97 -15.86 9.83
C GLN A 333 -4.63 -14.36 9.91
N LEU A 334 -3.36 -14.01 10.19
CA LEU A 334 -2.90 -12.61 10.22
C LEU A 334 -3.07 -11.90 8.87
N ILE A 335 -3.04 -12.64 7.76
CA ILE A 335 -3.15 -12.04 6.42
C ILE A 335 -4.46 -11.26 6.24
N LEU A 336 -5.51 -11.61 6.99
CA LEU A 336 -6.79 -10.90 7.00
C LEU A 336 -6.65 -9.49 7.60
N ASP A 337 -5.82 -9.34 8.64
CA ASP A 337 -5.48 -8.02 9.21
C ASP A 337 -4.53 -7.26 8.30
N GLU A 338 -3.61 -7.95 7.64
CA GLU A 338 -2.64 -7.35 6.72
C GLU A 338 -3.37 -6.71 5.54
N VAL A 339 -4.31 -7.42 4.91
CA VAL A 339 -5.13 -6.89 3.81
C VAL A 339 -5.96 -5.69 4.28
N ARG A 340 -6.64 -5.79 5.43
CA ARG A 340 -7.42 -4.67 5.97
C ARG A 340 -6.56 -3.43 6.25
N ALA A 341 -5.34 -3.61 6.74
CA ALA A 341 -4.42 -2.51 7.00
C ALA A 341 -3.87 -1.86 5.73
N GLY A 342 -4.07 -2.47 4.55
CA GLY A 342 -3.46 -2.07 3.28
C GLY A 342 -2.03 -2.60 3.10
N GLY A 343 -1.68 -3.66 3.81
CA GLY A 343 -0.39 -4.35 3.75
C GLY A 343 0.15 -4.77 5.10
N ARG A 344 1.02 -5.78 5.09
CA ARG A 344 1.70 -6.24 6.30
C ARG A 344 2.58 -5.17 6.94
N ILE A 345 3.28 -4.35 6.14
CA ILE A 345 4.13 -3.26 6.67
C ILE A 345 3.29 -2.21 7.42
N PRO A 346 2.22 -1.63 6.83
CA PRO A 346 1.29 -0.76 7.56
C PRO A 346 0.74 -1.40 8.83
N LEU A 347 0.36 -2.69 8.79
CA LEU A 347 -0.14 -3.39 9.97
C LEU A 347 0.88 -3.41 11.11
N ILE A 348 2.13 -3.80 10.82
CA ILE A 348 3.20 -3.87 11.83
C ILE A 348 3.42 -2.50 12.48
N ILE A 349 3.53 -1.45 11.66
CA ILE A 349 3.76 -0.09 12.15
C ILE A 349 2.58 0.40 13.00
N GLY A 350 1.35 0.29 12.48
CA GLY A 350 0.16 0.77 13.17
C GLY A 350 -0.15 -0.01 14.44
N ARG A 351 0.04 -1.33 14.45
CA ARG A 351 -0.09 -2.16 15.67
C ARG A 351 0.97 -1.79 16.71
N GLY A 352 2.18 -1.48 16.28
CA GLY A 352 3.24 -0.94 17.15
C GLY A 352 2.85 0.40 17.77
N LEU A 353 2.29 1.31 16.97
CA LEU A 353 1.76 2.60 17.42
C LEU A 353 0.64 2.42 18.46
N THR A 354 -0.34 1.57 18.18
CA THR A 354 -1.41 1.23 19.13
C THR A 354 -0.84 0.65 20.42
N THR A 355 0.14 -0.24 20.34
CA THR A 355 0.78 -0.86 21.52
C THR A 355 1.47 0.19 22.39
N LYS A 356 2.23 1.12 21.78
CA LYS A 356 2.88 2.23 22.50
C LYS A 356 1.85 3.15 23.16
N ALA A 357 0.79 3.52 22.45
CA ALA A 357 -0.28 4.37 22.97
C ALA A 357 -0.97 3.73 24.19
N ARG A 358 -1.33 2.45 24.10
CA ARG A 358 -1.95 1.70 25.21
C ARG A 358 -1.04 1.61 26.42
N ALA A 359 0.24 1.32 26.21
CA ALA A 359 1.22 1.29 27.30
C ALA A 359 1.34 2.65 27.99
N SER A 360 1.41 3.75 27.23
CA SER A 360 1.43 5.12 27.75
C SER A 360 0.19 5.46 28.59
N LEU A 361 -0.98 5.01 28.15
CA LEU A 361 -2.26 5.22 28.84
C LEU A 361 -2.52 4.22 29.98
N GLY A 362 -1.60 3.29 30.25
CA GLY A 362 -1.78 2.25 31.28
C GLY A 362 -2.89 1.25 30.96
N LEU A 363 -3.23 1.08 29.69
CA LEU A 363 -4.25 0.15 29.21
C LEU A 363 -3.65 -1.26 29.00
N PRO A 364 -4.45 -2.33 29.15
CA PRO A 364 -4.01 -3.68 28.82
C PRO A 364 -3.69 -3.83 27.33
N ALA A 365 -2.99 -4.91 26.94
CA ALA A 365 -2.76 -5.22 25.53
C ALA A 365 -4.07 -5.23 24.72
N SER A 366 -4.01 -4.81 23.46
CA SER A 366 -5.19 -4.77 22.58
C SER A 366 -5.64 -6.18 22.19
N ASP A 367 -6.95 -6.36 22.10
CA ASP A 367 -7.63 -7.55 21.57
C ASP A 367 -8.20 -7.35 20.14
N VAL A 368 -7.95 -6.17 19.54
CA VAL A 368 -8.46 -5.81 18.20
C VAL A 368 -7.77 -6.62 17.09
N PHE A 369 -6.48 -6.88 17.24
CA PHE A 369 -5.67 -7.56 16.22
C PHE A 369 -5.61 -9.06 16.47
N ARG A 370 -5.62 -9.85 15.39
CA ARG A 370 -5.33 -11.27 15.47
C ARG A 370 -3.90 -11.46 15.99
N LEU A 371 -3.75 -12.45 16.86
CA LEU A 371 -2.46 -12.82 17.40
C LEU A 371 -1.83 -13.92 16.54
N PRO A 372 -0.50 -13.89 16.34
CA PRO A 372 0.18 -15.00 15.69
C PRO A 372 0.00 -16.28 16.50
N GLU A 373 -0.29 -17.38 15.81
CA GLU A 373 -0.32 -18.69 16.44
C GLU A 373 1.06 -19.03 17.03
N GLN A 374 1.08 -19.38 18.31
CA GLN A 374 2.29 -19.85 18.96
C GLN A 374 2.43 -21.35 18.73
N PRO A 375 3.48 -21.81 18.01
CA PRO A 375 3.67 -23.23 17.78
C PRO A 375 3.90 -23.97 19.10
N LYS A 376 3.33 -25.18 19.21
CA LYS A 376 3.47 -26.02 20.41
C LYS A 376 4.94 -26.28 20.71
N ASP A 377 5.29 -26.21 21.99
CA ASP A 377 6.61 -26.69 22.41
C ASP A 377 6.69 -28.20 22.21
N THR A 378 7.79 -28.63 21.61
CA THR A 378 8.06 -30.05 21.33
C THR A 378 9.09 -30.64 22.30
N ALA A 379 9.60 -29.84 23.25
CA ALA A 379 10.72 -30.16 24.14
C ALA A 379 12.02 -30.60 23.42
N LYS A 380 12.08 -30.52 22.08
CA LYS A 380 13.27 -30.80 21.29
C LYS A 380 14.16 -29.56 21.20
N GLY A 381 15.46 -29.75 21.00
CA GLY A 381 16.39 -28.66 20.76
C GLY A 381 16.10 -27.87 19.47
N PHE A 382 16.83 -26.77 19.27
CA PHE A 382 16.74 -25.91 18.08
C PHE A 382 17.85 -26.21 17.06
N THR A 383 17.54 -26.08 15.77
CA THR A 383 18.54 -26.09 14.69
C THR A 383 19.38 -24.80 14.71
N LEU A 384 20.48 -24.77 13.95
CA LEU A 384 21.34 -23.58 13.88
C LEU A 384 20.56 -22.33 13.39
N ALA A 385 19.77 -22.47 12.33
CA ALA A 385 18.96 -21.37 11.79
C ALA A 385 17.95 -20.84 12.84
N GLN A 386 17.30 -21.74 13.57
CA GLN A 386 16.35 -21.38 14.64
C GLN A 386 17.03 -20.62 15.79
N LYS A 387 18.26 -21.01 16.16
CA LYS A 387 19.07 -20.30 17.17
C LYS A 387 19.52 -18.94 16.68
N MET A 388 19.93 -18.82 15.40
CA MET A 388 20.34 -17.55 14.82
C MET A 388 19.21 -16.52 14.84
N VAL A 389 18.03 -16.92 14.38
CA VAL A 389 16.83 -16.05 14.40
C VAL A 389 16.40 -15.77 15.86
N GLY A 390 16.38 -16.79 16.73
CA GLY A 390 16.09 -16.61 18.14
C GLY A 390 16.99 -15.58 18.80
N LYS A 391 18.31 -15.69 18.59
CA LYS A 391 19.28 -14.72 19.10
C LYS A 391 18.99 -13.30 18.62
N ALA A 392 18.63 -13.12 17.36
CA ALA A 392 18.26 -11.81 16.82
C ALA A 392 16.95 -11.25 17.40
N CYS A 393 16.09 -12.11 17.97
CA CYS A 393 14.87 -11.75 18.69
C CYS A 393 15.05 -11.69 20.22
N GLY A 394 16.26 -11.89 20.75
CA GLY A 394 16.50 -11.97 22.21
C GLY A 394 16.01 -13.27 22.87
N MET A 395 15.85 -14.35 22.11
CA MET A 395 15.38 -15.66 22.54
C MET A 395 16.46 -16.75 22.37
N GLU A 396 16.32 -17.90 23.03
CA GLU A 396 17.23 -19.05 22.81
C GLU A 396 17.08 -19.68 21.41
N GLY A 397 15.88 -19.62 20.84
CA GLY A 397 15.56 -20.15 19.52
C GLY A 397 14.11 -19.87 19.15
N VAL A 398 13.80 -19.90 17.85
CA VAL A 398 12.43 -19.84 17.33
C VAL A 398 11.97 -21.19 16.78
N ARG A 399 10.67 -21.47 16.82
CA ARG A 399 10.08 -22.67 16.23
C ARG A 399 9.56 -22.37 14.80
N PRO A 400 9.46 -23.37 13.92
CA PRO A 400 8.84 -23.18 12.61
C PRO A 400 7.41 -22.63 12.78
N ARG A 401 7.02 -21.70 11.89
CA ARG A 401 5.74 -20.97 11.90
C ARG A 401 5.55 -19.96 13.04
N MET A 402 6.49 -19.83 13.96
CA MET A 402 6.46 -18.75 14.95
C MET A 402 6.66 -17.41 14.25
N TYR A 403 5.75 -16.46 14.47
CA TYR A 403 5.98 -15.08 14.11
C TYR A 403 7.06 -14.48 15.00
N CYS A 404 8.01 -13.78 14.39
CA CYS A 404 9.08 -13.09 15.10
C CYS A 404 9.61 -11.91 14.28
N GLU A 405 10.15 -10.91 14.96
CA GLU A 405 10.71 -9.69 14.37
C GLU A 405 12.21 -9.60 14.69
N PRO A 406 13.07 -10.35 13.97
CA PRO A 406 14.50 -10.37 14.27
C PRO A 406 15.17 -9.03 14.00
N LYS A 407 16.12 -8.63 14.87
CA LYS A 407 16.97 -7.46 14.63
C LYS A 407 17.77 -7.64 13.34
N MET A 408 17.63 -6.69 12.41
CA MET A 408 18.46 -6.64 11.20
C MET A 408 19.85 -6.12 11.56
N THR A 409 20.89 -6.94 11.37
CA THR A 409 22.29 -6.55 11.63
C THR A 409 22.98 -5.95 10.40
N THR A 410 22.58 -6.40 9.21
CA THR A 410 23.14 -5.94 7.93
C THR A 410 22.04 -6.02 6.87
N VAL A 411 21.92 -4.97 6.06
CA VAL A 411 20.98 -4.87 4.93
C VAL A 411 21.80 -4.54 3.69
N GLY A 412 21.73 -5.40 2.65
CA GLY A 412 22.33 -5.13 1.35
C GLY A 412 21.30 -4.47 0.43
N SER A 413 21.72 -3.47 -0.35
CA SER A 413 20.89 -2.81 -1.35
C SER A 413 21.54 -2.84 -2.71
#